data_AF-A0A7C7W3S4-F1
#
_entry.id   AF-A0A7C7W3S4-F1
#
_cell.length_a   1.000
_cell.length_b   1.000
_cell.length_c   1.000
_cell.angle_alpha   90.00
_cell.angle_beta   90.00
_cell.angle_gamma   90.00
#
_symmetry.space_group_name_H-M   'P 1'
#
loop_
_entity.id
_entity.type
_entity.pdbx_description
1 polymer ?
#
loop_
_entity_poly.entity_id
_entity_poly.type
_entity_poly.pdbx_seq_one_letter_code
_entity_poly.pdbx_strand_id
1 'polypeptide(L)'
;MALDLVTIPSANLWDRTDVPDTDAIAVDIPDGDLVDLESAARRLAADGVHPVTTGPDDLPLGPLAALVEEVRTEVLHGRGIVLLRGFPVDRCTVDEMALMFWGVGLRLGRAVSQSVMGERLGHVVNVTDTDPHARAYRNRSELSPHSDPGDMVSFLCIRPAASGGVSRFVSSLSVFEEIRRERPDLLAVLARGFRYHRFGEQGPDDDPITPHRIPVFSERDGLVSGRFVREYVEIAPDEDPSIVLTDTDHEAIRVLEETANSPGLALDFTMAAGEAVVANNFTVFHA
;
A
#
# COMPACT_ATOMS: atom_id res chain seq x y z
N MET A 1 -23.68 15.04 -3.81
CA MET A 1 -22.36 15.31 -3.17
C MET A 1 -21.35 15.67 -4.27
N ALA A 2 -20.22 16.31 -3.95
CA ALA A 2 -19.20 16.62 -4.98
C ALA A 2 -18.72 15.38 -5.76
N LEU A 3 -18.78 14.19 -5.13
CA LEU A 3 -18.46 12.90 -5.71
C LEU A 3 -19.38 12.45 -6.88
N ASP A 4 -20.61 12.94 -6.98
CA ASP A 4 -21.54 12.52 -8.03
C ASP A 4 -21.18 13.11 -9.41
N LEU A 5 -20.38 14.19 -9.43
CA LEU A 5 -20.06 14.97 -10.62
C LEU A 5 -18.57 15.01 -10.93
N VAL A 6 -17.73 14.44 -10.05
CA VAL A 6 -16.29 14.39 -10.26
C VAL A 6 -15.96 13.43 -11.40
N THR A 7 -15.01 13.85 -12.23
CA THR A 7 -14.47 13.01 -13.31
C THR A 7 -13.19 12.37 -12.82
N ILE A 8 -13.14 11.05 -12.83
CA ILE A 8 -11.93 10.30 -12.47
C ILE A 8 -11.00 10.23 -13.69
N PRO A 9 -9.69 10.46 -13.53
CA PRO A 9 -8.73 10.21 -14.61
C PRO A 9 -8.81 8.77 -15.11
N SER A 10 -8.88 8.57 -16.43
CA SER A 10 -9.01 7.23 -17.02
C SER A 10 -7.85 6.30 -16.67
N ALA A 11 -6.66 6.85 -16.42
CA ALA A 11 -5.50 6.07 -15.99
C ALA A 11 -5.73 5.34 -14.66
N ASN A 12 -6.56 5.90 -13.76
CA ASN A 12 -6.93 5.27 -12.49
C ASN A 12 -8.11 4.31 -12.60
N LEU A 13 -8.85 4.31 -13.71
CA LEU A 13 -10.04 3.46 -13.90
C LEU A 13 -9.70 2.13 -14.57
N TRP A 14 -8.65 1.46 -14.09
CA TRP A 14 -8.24 0.18 -14.66
C TRP A 14 -9.00 -1.00 -14.06
N ASP A 15 -9.25 -2.00 -14.90
CA ASP A 15 -9.81 -3.29 -14.55
C ASP A 15 -8.94 -4.44 -15.08
N ARG A 16 -9.45 -5.68 -15.08
CA ARG A 16 -8.70 -6.86 -15.56
C ARG A 16 -8.57 -6.94 -17.07
N THR A 17 -9.27 -6.12 -17.83
CA THR A 17 -9.06 -5.92 -19.26
C THR A 17 -7.85 -5.03 -19.51
N ASP A 18 -7.68 -3.97 -18.72
CA ASP A 18 -6.52 -3.07 -18.80
C ASP A 18 -5.25 -3.67 -18.20
N VAL A 19 -5.40 -4.43 -17.12
CA VAL A 19 -4.31 -5.07 -16.37
C VAL A 19 -4.62 -6.56 -16.26
N PRO A 20 -4.42 -7.35 -17.34
CA PRO A 20 -4.72 -8.78 -17.37
C PRO A 20 -3.72 -9.65 -16.61
N ASP A 21 -2.51 -9.14 -16.38
CA ASP A 21 -1.43 -9.79 -15.64
C ASP A 21 -0.43 -8.75 -15.14
N THR A 22 0.65 -9.21 -14.52
CA THR A 22 1.69 -8.35 -13.95
C THR A 22 2.50 -7.62 -15.00
N ASP A 23 2.62 -8.10 -16.25
CA ASP A 23 3.41 -7.43 -17.29
C ASP A 23 2.83 -6.05 -17.63
N ALA A 24 1.51 -5.87 -17.46
CA ALA A 24 0.84 -4.59 -17.68
C ALA A 24 1.17 -3.50 -16.64
N ILE A 25 1.75 -3.88 -15.49
CA ILE A 25 2.20 -2.95 -14.44
C ILE A 25 3.69 -3.09 -14.14
N ALA A 26 4.41 -3.93 -14.88
CA ALA A 26 5.78 -4.24 -14.58
C ALA A 26 6.76 -3.30 -15.28
N VAL A 27 7.84 -2.99 -14.55
CA VAL A 27 8.98 -2.23 -15.05
C VAL A 27 10.22 -3.02 -14.71
N ASP A 28 11.03 -3.36 -15.71
CA ASP A 28 12.27 -4.10 -15.53
C ASP A 28 13.43 -3.14 -15.29
N ILE A 29 14.18 -3.32 -14.20
CA ILE A 29 15.42 -2.61 -13.95
C ILE A 29 16.46 -3.09 -14.96
N PRO A 30 17.02 -2.21 -15.81
CA PRO A 30 18.03 -2.61 -16.78
C PRO A 30 19.29 -3.16 -16.12
N ASP A 31 19.92 -4.12 -16.81
CA ASP A 31 21.22 -4.66 -16.40
C ASP A 31 22.26 -3.54 -16.30
N GLY A 32 22.84 -3.38 -15.11
CA GLY A 32 23.89 -2.40 -14.84
C GLY A 32 23.39 -1.09 -14.22
N ASP A 33 22.09 -0.79 -14.24
CA ASP A 33 21.56 0.46 -13.67
C ASP A 33 21.72 0.51 -12.15
N LEU A 34 21.80 -0.65 -11.50
CA LEU A 34 22.01 -0.78 -10.06
C LEU A 34 23.47 -0.62 -9.64
N VAL A 35 24.44 -0.48 -10.55
CA VAL A 35 25.88 -0.59 -10.23
C VAL A 35 26.32 0.36 -9.11
N ASP A 36 25.88 1.61 -9.13
CA ASP A 36 26.27 2.62 -8.15
C ASP A 36 25.60 2.37 -6.80
N LEU A 37 24.30 2.08 -6.82
CA LEU A 37 23.50 1.79 -5.64
C LEU A 37 23.94 0.50 -4.93
N GLU A 38 24.17 -0.57 -5.70
CA GLU A 38 24.67 -1.87 -5.20
C GLU A 38 26.06 -1.72 -4.59
N SER A 39 26.94 -0.94 -5.23
CA SER A 39 28.29 -0.66 -4.74
C SER A 39 28.26 0.13 -3.42
N ALA A 40 27.39 1.14 -3.32
CA ALA A 40 27.21 1.91 -2.08
C ALA A 40 26.60 1.06 -0.95
N ALA A 41 25.55 0.30 -1.25
CA ALA A 41 24.91 -0.59 -0.29
C ALA A 41 25.88 -1.64 0.28
N ARG A 42 26.72 -2.25 -0.56
CA ARG A 42 27.76 -3.19 -0.11
C ARG A 42 28.75 -2.58 0.87
N ARG A 43 29.23 -1.35 0.60
CA ARG A 43 30.15 -0.66 1.51
C ARG A 43 29.49 -0.37 2.86
N LEU A 44 28.30 0.22 2.83
CA LEU A 44 27.54 0.59 4.03
C LEU A 44 27.16 -0.63 4.87
N ALA A 45 26.77 -1.74 4.22
CA ALA A 45 26.49 -3.00 4.89
C ALA A 45 27.75 -3.58 5.57
N ALA A 46 28.90 -3.57 4.88
CA ALA A 46 30.17 -4.02 5.45
C ALA A 46 30.60 -3.20 6.66
N ASP A 47 30.25 -1.91 6.69
CA ASP A 47 30.48 -1.00 7.81
C ASP A 47 29.41 -1.11 8.92
N GLY A 48 28.40 -1.98 8.75
CA GLY A 48 27.32 -2.18 9.71
C GLY A 48 26.35 -0.98 9.82
N VAL A 49 26.26 -0.15 8.77
CA VAL A 49 25.39 1.01 8.76
C VAL A 49 23.93 0.59 8.59
N HIS A 50 23.08 1.07 9.49
CA HIS A 50 21.65 0.79 9.43
C HIS A 50 20.97 1.65 8.33
N PRO A 51 20.09 1.09 7.47
CA PRO A 51 19.49 1.83 6.36
C PRO A 51 18.88 3.17 6.77
N VAL A 52 18.07 3.18 7.84
CA VAL A 52 17.34 4.38 8.28
C VAL A 52 18.21 5.54 8.79
N THR A 53 19.53 5.35 8.93
CA THR A 53 20.48 6.44 9.26
C THR A 53 21.16 7.03 8.02
N THR A 54 20.92 6.45 6.84
CA THR A 54 21.47 6.91 5.57
C THR A 54 20.51 7.89 4.88
N GLY A 55 21.09 8.81 4.11
CA GLY A 55 20.36 9.75 3.25
C GLY A 55 20.59 9.48 1.76
N PRO A 56 19.97 10.31 0.89
CA PRO A 56 20.13 10.19 -0.56
C PRO A 56 21.60 10.18 -1.01
N ASP A 57 22.45 11.03 -0.44
CA ASP A 57 23.85 11.16 -0.87
C ASP A 57 24.70 9.91 -0.55
N ASP A 58 24.34 9.15 0.49
CA ASP A 58 25.01 7.90 0.87
C ASP A 58 24.67 6.75 -0.09
N LEU A 59 23.49 6.82 -0.72
CA LEU A 59 22.92 5.80 -1.59
C LEU A 59 22.60 6.41 -2.97
N PRO A 60 23.62 6.74 -3.78
CA PRO A 60 23.41 7.32 -5.11
C PRO A 60 22.72 6.31 -6.03
N LEU A 61 21.69 6.75 -6.75
CA LEU A 61 20.99 5.89 -7.72
C LEU A 61 21.79 5.70 -9.01
N GLY A 62 22.67 6.64 -9.38
CA GLY A 62 23.42 6.54 -10.63
C GLY A 62 22.48 6.48 -11.85
N PRO A 63 22.70 5.56 -12.80
CA PRO A 63 21.83 5.37 -13.97
C PRO A 63 20.37 5.05 -13.62
N LEU A 64 20.10 4.39 -12.49
CA LEU A 64 18.74 4.04 -12.03
C LEU A 64 17.84 5.26 -11.76
N ALA A 65 18.42 6.46 -11.61
CA ALA A 65 17.67 7.66 -11.23
C ALA A 65 16.50 8.00 -12.15
N ALA A 66 16.68 7.84 -13.47
CA ALA A 66 15.62 8.12 -14.44
C ALA A 66 14.44 7.15 -14.29
N LEU A 67 14.73 5.86 -14.16
CA LEU A 67 13.72 4.83 -13.97
C LEU A 67 12.91 5.07 -12.68
N VAL A 68 13.56 5.44 -11.58
CA VAL A 68 12.86 5.70 -10.31
C VAL A 68 11.93 6.91 -10.41
N GLU A 69 12.28 7.94 -11.20
CA GLU A 69 11.38 9.07 -11.46
C GLU A 69 10.20 8.67 -12.35
N GLU A 70 10.42 7.79 -13.33
CA GLU A 70 9.33 7.20 -14.14
C GLU A 70 8.36 6.39 -13.27
N VAL A 71 8.88 5.52 -12.40
CA VAL A 71 8.09 4.76 -11.41
C VAL A 71 7.30 5.72 -10.52
N ARG A 72 7.95 6.76 -9.99
CA ARG A 72 7.29 7.77 -9.16
C ARG A 72 6.16 8.48 -9.90
N THR A 73 6.37 8.83 -11.16
CA THR A 73 5.37 9.48 -12.01
C THR A 73 4.18 8.56 -12.27
N GLU A 74 4.42 7.29 -12.60
CA GLU A 74 3.37 6.29 -12.84
C GLU A 74 2.54 6.02 -11.58
N VAL A 75 3.17 5.97 -10.41
CA VAL A 75 2.47 5.78 -9.13
C VAL A 75 1.67 7.02 -8.72
N LEU A 76 2.16 8.23 -8.98
CA LEU A 76 1.44 9.46 -8.57
C LEU A 76 0.37 9.90 -9.57
N HIS A 77 0.55 9.62 -10.86
CA HIS A 77 -0.25 10.21 -11.93
C HIS A 77 -0.79 9.20 -12.95
N GLY A 78 -0.25 7.98 -12.98
CA GLY A 78 -0.69 6.89 -13.85
C GLY A 78 -1.68 5.97 -13.14
N ARG A 79 -1.47 4.65 -13.27
CA ARG A 79 -2.33 3.62 -12.66
C ARG A 79 -2.29 3.59 -11.15
N GLY A 80 -1.28 4.19 -10.53
CA GLY A 80 -1.12 4.18 -9.09
C GLY A 80 -0.39 2.95 -8.55
N ILE A 81 0.14 2.09 -9.43
CA ILE A 81 0.87 0.88 -9.04
C ILE A 81 1.95 0.55 -10.07
N VAL A 82 3.11 0.09 -9.59
CA VAL A 82 4.19 -0.48 -10.39
C VAL A 82 4.75 -1.73 -9.71
N LEU A 83 5.01 -2.77 -10.49
CA LEU A 83 5.83 -3.92 -10.11
C LEU A 83 7.24 -3.75 -10.69
N LEU A 84 8.19 -3.33 -9.86
CA LEU A 84 9.58 -3.16 -10.25
C LEU A 84 10.32 -4.50 -10.14
N ARG A 85 10.89 -5.00 -11.24
CA ARG A 85 11.57 -6.30 -11.33
C ARG A 85 13.08 -6.12 -11.50
N GLY A 86 13.87 -7.04 -10.93
CA GLY A 86 15.32 -7.09 -11.17
C GLY A 86 16.21 -6.70 -9.99
N PHE A 87 15.70 -6.65 -8.76
CA PHE A 87 16.58 -6.55 -7.59
C PHE A 87 17.46 -7.83 -7.47
N PRO A 88 18.78 -7.69 -7.21
CA PRO A 88 19.75 -8.78 -7.32
C PRO A 88 19.84 -9.62 -6.03
N VAL A 89 18.69 -10.15 -5.59
CA VAL A 89 18.55 -10.93 -4.34
C VAL A 89 19.37 -12.23 -4.31
N ASP A 90 19.81 -12.72 -5.47
CA ASP A 90 20.63 -13.91 -5.63
C ASP A 90 22.11 -13.69 -5.29
N ARG A 91 22.59 -12.44 -5.40
CA ARG A 91 24.00 -12.05 -5.18
C ARG A 91 24.19 -10.97 -4.12
N CYS A 92 23.12 -10.50 -3.49
CA CYS A 92 23.15 -9.53 -2.41
C CYS A 92 22.65 -10.13 -1.10
N THR A 93 23.23 -9.68 0.01
CA THR A 93 22.74 -10.03 1.34
C THR A 93 21.45 -9.29 1.66
N VAL A 94 20.72 -9.73 2.71
CA VAL A 94 19.50 -9.04 3.16
C VAL A 94 19.80 -7.59 3.57
N ASP A 95 20.93 -7.34 4.23
CA ASP A 95 21.32 -6.00 4.67
C ASP A 95 21.66 -5.08 3.48
N GLU A 96 22.33 -5.62 2.47
CA GLU A 96 22.56 -4.93 1.19
C GLU A 96 21.24 -4.61 0.49
N MET A 97 20.30 -5.58 0.41
CA MET A 97 18.98 -5.36 -0.18
C MET A 97 18.17 -4.31 0.58
N ALA A 98 18.24 -4.30 1.92
CA ALA A 98 17.59 -3.30 2.74
C ALA A 98 18.10 -1.88 2.43
N LEU A 99 19.41 -1.71 2.28
CA LEU A 99 20.03 -0.44 1.87
C LEU A 99 19.64 -0.02 0.44
N MET A 100 19.67 -0.95 -0.52
CA MET A 100 19.27 -0.66 -1.90
C MET A 100 17.80 -0.25 -1.98
N PHE A 101 16.91 -1.01 -1.36
CA PHE A 101 15.48 -0.71 -1.32
C PHE A 101 15.18 0.60 -0.59
N TRP A 102 15.87 0.87 0.52
CA TRP A 102 15.81 2.16 1.21
C TRP A 102 16.24 3.32 0.31
N GLY A 103 17.34 3.16 -0.43
CA GLY A 103 17.85 4.15 -1.37
C GLY A 103 16.85 4.53 -2.46
N VAL A 104 16.12 3.55 -3.01
CA VAL A 104 15.01 3.77 -3.95
C VAL A 104 13.84 4.48 -3.25
N GLY A 105 13.42 4.00 -2.07
CA GLY A 105 12.32 4.58 -1.29
C GLY A 105 12.52 6.07 -0.97
N LEU A 106 13.75 6.48 -0.66
CA LEU A 106 14.12 7.89 -0.43
C LEU A 106 13.91 8.80 -1.65
N ARG A 107 13.78 8.24 -2.87
CA ARG A 107 13.48 9.01 -4.09
C ARG A 107 12.02 8.97 -4.47
N LEU A 108 11.28 7.95 -4.02
CA LEU A 108 9.83 7.92 -4.15
C LEU A 108 9.19 8.97 -3.23
N GLY A 109 9.70 9.13 -2.01
CA GLY A 109 9.23 10.16 -1.09
C GLY A 109 9.96 10.19 0.25
N ARG A 110 9.23 10.58 1.30
CA ARG A 110 9.76 10.63 2.67
C ARG A 110 9.27 9.41 3.44
N ALA A 111 10.21 8.59 3.93
CA ALA A 111 9.89 7.48 4.81
C ALA A 111 9.25 7.97 6.12
N VAL A 112 8.08 7.43 6.45
CA VAL A 112 7.32 7.71 7.67
C VAL A 112 7.31 6.50 8.60
N SER A 113 6.85 6.69 9.84
CA SER A 113 6.70 5.60 10.78
C SER A 113 5.61 4.63 10.33
N GLN A 114 5.86 3.33 10.46
CA GLN A 114 4.94 2.23 10.14
C GLN A 114 4.43 1.52 11.41
N SER A 115 4.95 1.89 12.58
CA SER A 115 4.54 1.31 13.86
C SER A 115 4.69 2.31 15.00
N VAL A 116 4.07 2.00 16.15
CA VAL A 116 4.24 2.74 17.41
C VAL A 116 5.69 2.81 17.87
N MET A 117 6.56 1.92 17.37
CA MET A 117 7.99 1.87 17.72
C MET A 117 8.85 2.75 16.80
N GLY A 118 8.27 3.46 15.83
CA GLY A 118 9.02 4.37 14.96
C GLY A 118 9.72 3.66 13.78
N GLU A 119 9.41 2.40 13.50
CA GLU A 119 10.04 1.64 12.42
C GLU A 119 9.69 2.28 11.07
N ARG A 120 10.70 2.59 10.25
CA ARG A 120 10.53 3.18 8.91
C ARG A 120 10.84 2.22 7.76
N LEU A 121 11.50 1.12 8.08
CA LEU A 121 11.75 -0.02 7.21
C LEU A 121 11.62 -1.26 8.08
N GLY A 122 10.69 -2.15 7.73
CA GLY A 122 10.38 -3.35 8.50
C GLY A 122 10.56 -4.61 7.68
N HIS A 123 10.85 -5.72 8.35
CA HIS A 123 10.81 -7.05 7.73
C HIS A 123 9.42 -7.65 7.87
N VAL A 124 8.78 -7.93 6.74
CA VAL A 124 7.54 -8.70 6.66
C VAL A 124 7.92 -10.17 6.61
N VAL A 125 7.83 -10.83 7.75
CA VAL A 125 8.20 -12.25 7.92
C VAL A 125 7.14 -12.93 8.75
N ASN A 126 6.77 -14.14 8.34
CA ASN A 126 5.91 -14.98 9.16
C ASN A 126 6.69 -15.43 10.40
N VAL A 127 6.30 -14.92 11.56
CA VAL A 127 6.85 -15.30 12.87
C VAL A 127 5.76 -15.89 13.77
N THR A 128 4.65 -16.38 13.20
CA THR A 128 3.50 -16.90 13.97
C THR A 128 3.87 -18.09 14.85
N ASP A 129 4.92 -18.84 14.49
CA ASP A 129 5.46 -19.91 15.33
C ASP A 129 6.11 -19.37 16.63
N THR A 130 6.38 -18.06 16.71
CA THR A 130 7.06 -17.37 17.82
C THR A 130 6.17 -16.34 18.53
N ASP A 131 5.26 -15.67 17.81
CA ASP A 131 4.31 -14.69 18.36
C ASP A 131 2.89 -14.94 17.80
N PRO A 132 1.98 -15.53 18.58
CA PRO A 132 0.59 -15.79 18.17
C PRO A 132 -0.25 -14.52 17.98
N HIS A 133 0.18 -13.37 18.53
CA HIS A 133 -0.50 -12.07 18.42
C HIS A 133 0.17 -11.14 17.41
N ALA A 134 1.07 -11.67 16.58
CA ALA A 134 1.79 -10.86 15.60
C ALA A 134 0.79 -10.15 14.68
N ARG A 135 1.05 -8.86 14.41
CA ARG A 135 0.25 -8.02 13.48
C ARG A 135 0.05 -8.73 12.14
N ALA A 136 -0.98 -8.34 11.39
CA ALA A 136 -1.33 -8.90 10.08
C ALA A 136 -0.12 -9.22 9.16
N TYR A 137 0.82 -8.28 9.00
CA TYR A 137 2.02 -8.47 8.18
C TYR A 137 3.04 -9.50 8.73
N ARG A 138 2.77 -10.11 9.89
CA ARG A 138 3.59 -11.15 10.55
C ARG A 138 2.82 -12.45 10.80
N ASN A 139 1.58 -12.58 10.31
CA ASN A 139 0.74 -13.76 10.49
C ASN A 139 0.20 -14.34 9.17
N ARG A 140 -0.60 -15.41 9.25
CA ARG A 140 -1.13 -16.17 8.09
C ARG A 140 -2.54 -15.76 7.66
N SER A 141 -3.10 -14.70 8.25
CA SER A 141 -4.48 -14.31 7.98
C SER A 141 -4.61 -13.70 6.60
N GLU A 142 -5.68 -14.06 5.90
CA GLU A 142 -6.08 -13.39 4.67
C GLU A 142 -6.52 -11.95 5.01
N LEU A 143 -6.02 -10.99 4.24
CA LEU A 143 -6.44 -9.60 4.33
C LEU A 143 -7.47 -9.30 3.25
N SER A 144 -8.45 -8.47 3.60
CA SER A 144 -9.33 -7.87 2.59
C SER A 144 -8.65 -6.63 2.01
N PRO A 145 -8.93 -6.26 0.74
CA PRO A 145 -8.39 -5.05 0.13
C PRO A 145 -8.58 -3.82 1.02
N HIS A 146 -7.47 -3.16 1.37
CA HIS A 146 -7.40 -2.02 2.26
C HIS A 146 -6.35 -1.02 1.76
N SER A 147 -6.20 0.09 2.49
CA SER A 147 -5.14 1.09 2.25
C SER A 147 -4.42 1.39 3.55
N ASP A 148 -3.10 1.45 3.52
CA ASP A 148 -2.30 1.74 4.70
C ASP A 148 -2.29 3.25 5.05
N PRO A 149 -1.90 3.63 6.28
CA PRO A 149 -1.52 5.00 6.58
C PRO A 149 -0.31 5.44 5.74
N GLY A 150 -0.38 6.66 5.19
CA GLY A 150 0.66 7.24 4.33
C GLY A 150 0.27 7.27 2.85
N ASP A 151 0.99 8.05 2.05
CA ASP A 151 0.61 8.34 0.66
C ASP A 151 0.91 7.18 -0.29
N MET A 152 1.97 6.42 -0.01
CA MET A 152 2.41 5.27 -0.81
C MET A 152 2.84 4.13 0.10
N VAL A 153 2.66 2.90 -0.39
CA VAL A 153 3.19 1.68 0.21
C VAL A 153 4.16 1.02 -0.76
N SER A 154 5.22 0.41 -0.22
CA SER A 154 6.14 -0.38 -1.03
C SER A 154 6.77 -1.51 -0.22
N PHE A 155 6.93 -2.66 -0.86
CA PHE A 155 7.60 -3.82 -0.29
C PHE A 155 8.35 -4.59 -1.36
N LEU A 156 9.50 -5.15 -0.97
CA LEU A 156 10.39 -5.95 -1.82
C LEU A 156 10.35 -7.41 -1.36
N CYS A 157 10.08 -8.32 -2.29
CA CYS A 157 10.15 -9.75 -2.02
C CYS A 157 11.60 -10.22 -2.04
N ILE A 158 12.17 -10.49 -0.87
CA ILE A 158 13.49 -11.12 -0.74
C ILE A 158 13.40 -12.63 -0.93
N ARG A 159 12.36 -13.24 -0.34
CA ARG A 159 12.08 -14.67 -0.44
C ARG A 159 10.57 -14.88 -0.49
N PRO A 160 10.04 -15.52 -1.56
CA PRO A 160 8.62 -15.85 -1.64
C PRO A 160 8.17 -16.77 -0.50
N ALA A 161 6.89 -16.72 -0.19
CA ALA A 161 6.27 -17.68 0.73
C ALA A 161 6.37 -19.10 0.15
N ALA A 162 6.52 -20.11 1.02
CA ALA A 162 6.55 -21.51 0.60
C ALA A 162 5.19 -21.97 0.02
N SER A 163 4.09 -21.37 0.48
CA SER A 163 2.72 -21.58 0.02
C SER A 163 1.87 -20.36 0.38
N GLY A 164 0.89 -20.00 -0.45
CA GLY A 164 0.10 -18.78 -0.25
C GLY A 164 0.92 -17.53 -0.60
N GLY A 165 0.70 -16.43 0.12
CA GLY A 165 1.37 -15.15 -0.15
C GLY A 165 0.95 -14.54 -1.49
N VAL A 166 -0.30 -14.76 -1.88
CA VAL A 166 -0.92 -14.09 -3.02
C VAL A 166 -1.20 -12.66 -2.58
N SER A 167 -0.62 -11.70 -3.31
CA SER A 167 -0.96 -10.29 -3.18
C SER A 167 -2.13 -9.96 -4.11
N ARG A 168 -3.06 -9.16 -3.62
CA ARG A 168 -4.19 -8.66 -4.38
C ARG A 168 -4.11 -7.14 -4.49
N PHE A 169 -4.35 -6.62 -5.67
CA PHE A 169 -4.44 -5.17 -5.93
C PHE A 169 -5.67 -4.84 -6.75
N VAL A 170 -6.30 -3.71 -6.43
CA VAL A 170 -7.45 -3.20 -7.17
C VAL A 170 -7.43 -1.68 -7.16
N SER A 171 -7.81 -1.05 -8.27
CA SER A 171 -8.04 0.39 -8.27
C SER A 171 -9.19 0.74 -7.34
N SER A 172 -8.92 1.52 -6.30
CA SER A 172 -9.97 2.04 -5.41
C SER A 172 -10.92 2.96 -6.17
N LEU A 173 -10.47 3.55 -7.28
CA LEU A 173 -11.28 4.45 -8.11
C LEU A 173 -12.16 3.69 -9.12
N SER A 174 -11.75 2.52 -9.61
CA SER A 174 -12.64 1.61 -10.35
C SER A 174 -13.74 1.07 -9.43
N VAL A 175 -13.38 0.72 -8.18
CA VAL A 175 -14.35 0.34 -7.14
C VAL A 175 -15.33 1.47 -6.84
N PHE A 176 -14.82 2.70 -6.67
CA PHE A 176 -15.64 3.90 -6.50
C PHE A 176 -16.64 4.07 -7.64
N GLU A 177 -16.21 3.97 -8.90
CA GLU A 177 -17.08 4.14 -10.08
C GLU A 177 -18.16 3.06 -10.16
N GLU A 178 -17.82 1.81 -9.87
CA GLU A 178 -18.79 0.71 -9.90
C GLU A 178 -19.88 0.91 -8.84
N ILE A 179 -19.49 1.29 -7.61
CA ILE A 179 -20.44 1.58 -6.52
C ILE A 179 -21.24 2.84 -6.85
N ARG A 180 -20.63 3.88 -7.43
CA ARG A 180 -21.31 5.10 -7.87
C ARG A 180 -22.43 4.80 -8.87
N ARG A 181 -22.18 3.86 -9.77
CA ARG A 181 -23.10 3.44 -10.83
C ARG A 181 -24.24 2.56 -10.30
N GLU A 182 -23.91 1.57 -9.49
CA GLU A 182 -24.87 0.52 -9.07
C GLU A 182 -25.59 0.83 -7.75
N ARG A 183 -24.89 1.46 -6.79
CA ARG A 183 -25.39 1.74 -5.43
C ARG A 183 -24.98 3.13 -4.93
N PRO A 184 -25.42 4.22 -5.61
CA PRO A 184 -25.10 5.58 -5.19
C PRO A 184 -25.61 5.92 -3.77
N ASP A 185 -26.64 5.22 -3.29
CA ASP A 185 -27.13 5.30 -1.92
C ASP A 185 -26.08 4.84 -0.89
N LEU A 186 -25.37 3.73 -1.18
CA LEU A 186 -24.28 3.24 -0.32
C LEU A 186 -22.99 4.03 -0.52
N LEU A 187 -22.75 4.59 -1.70
CA LEU A 187 -21.63 5.51 -1.90
C LEU A 187 -21.72 6.72 -0.96
N ALA A 188 -22.92 7.27 -0.75
CA ALA A 188 -23.13 8.36 0.19
C ALA A 188 -22.76 7.97 1.64
N VAL A 189 -22.98 6.71 2.03
CA VAL A 189 -22.58 6.17 3.34
C VAL A 189 -21.06 6.05 3.44
N LEU A 190 -20.42 5.50 2.41
CA LEU A 190 -18.95 5.39 2.32
C LEU A 190 -18.28 6.77 2.36
N ALA A 191 -18.85 7.76 1.68
CA ALA A 191 -18.34 9.12 1.67
C ALA A 191 -18.63 9.90 2.97
N ARG A 192 -19.72 9.57 3.69
CA ARG A 192 -19.94 10.04 5.06
C ARG A 192 -18.90 9.48 6.03
N GLY A 193 -18.44 8.25 5.78
CA GLY A 193 -17.35 7.62 6.53
C GLY A 193 -17.73 7.09 7.91
N PHE A 194 -16.69 6.65 8.63
CA PHE A 194 -16.81 5.92 9.89
C PHE A 194 -15.82 6.44 10.94
N ARG A 195 -16.08 6.12 12.22
CA ARG A 195 -15.13 6.36 13.31
C ARG A 195 -14.04 5.29 13.25
N TYR A 196 -12.79 5.68 13.40
CA TYR A 196 -11.66 4.75 13.30
C TYR A 196 -11.00 4.60 14.67
N HIS A 197 -10.79 3.36 15.11
CA HIS A 197 -9.83 3.05 16.15
C HIS A 197 -8.40 3.30 15.64
N ARG A 198 -7.52 3.78 16.52
CA ARG A 198 -6.15 4.21 16.17
C ARG A 198 -5.07 3.21 16.57
N PHE A 199 -5.42 2.09 17.21
CA PHE A 199 -4.50 0.99 17.54
C PHE A 199 -3.23 1.39 18.29
N GLY A 200 -3.32 2.39 19.16
CA GLY A 200 -2.16 2.90 19.90
C GLY A 200 -1.26 3.82 19.08
N GLU A 201 -1.60 4.11 17.83
CA GLU A 201 -0.88 5.05 16.95
C GLU A 201 -1.34 6.51 17.13
N GLN A 202 -2.24 6.78 18.08
CA GLN A 202 -2.65 8.13 18.47
C GLN A 202 -1.51 8.91 19.17
N GLY A 203 -1.58 10.25 19.13
CA GLY A 203 -0.69 11.09 19.92
C GLY A 203 -0.91 10.89 21.44
N PRO A 204 0.04 11.30 22.30
CA PRO A 204 -0.04 11.10 23.75
C PRO A 204 -1.31 11.66 24.41
N ASP A 205 -1.89 12.71 23.83
CA ASP A 205 -3.06 13.43 24.33
C ASP A 205 -4.32 13.20 23.46
N ASP A 206 -4.24 12.30 22.47
CA ASP A 206 -5.36 11.98 21.58
C ASP A 206 -6.14 10.75 22.07
N ASP A 207 -7.46 10.75 21.82
CA ASP A 207 -8.31 9.59 22.10
C ASP A 207 -7.92 8.36 21.24
N PRO A 208 -8.18 7.12 21.70
CA PRO A 208 -7.94 5.92 20.89
C PRO A 208 -8.84 5.84 19.65
N ILE A 209 -9.92 6.60 19.59
CA ILE A 209 -10.85 6.63 18.45
C ILE A 209 -10.96 8.05 17.88
N THR A 210 -10.99 8.18 16.56
CA THR A 210 -11.00 9.48 15.86
C THR A 210 -12.22 10.32 16.21
N PRO A 211 -12.10 11.59 16.67
CA PRO A 211 -13.24 12.40 17.11
C PRO A 211 -14.21 12.80 15.97
N HIS A 212 -13.87 12.49 14.73
CA HIS A 212 -14.66 12.69 13.53
C HIS A 212 -14.71 11.40 12.71
N ARG A 213 -15.63 11.35 11.75
CA ARG A 213 -15.69 10.27 10.76
C ARG A 213 -14.60 10.48 9.71
N ILE A 214 -13.91 9.41 9.35
CA ILE A 214 -12.99 9.36 8.21
C ILE A 214 -13.78 8.82 7.01
N PRO A 215 -13.94 9.59 5.92
CA PRO A 215 -14.55 9.12 4.68
C PRO A 215 -13.78 7.94 4.09
N VAL A 216 -14.50 6.96 3.54
CA VAL A 216 -13.90 5.93 2.69
C VAL A 216 -13.51 6.51 1.35
N PHE A 217 -14.40 7.31 0.75
CA PHE A 217 -14.12 8.08 -0.45
C PHE A 217 -14.29 9.56 -0.15
N SER A 218 -13.32 10.37 -0.54
CA SER A 218 -13.37 11.82 -0.43
C SER A 218 -12.96 12.47 -1.74
N GLU A 219 -13.43 13.68 -1.98
CA GLU A 219 -13.01 14.51 -3.09
C GLU A 219 -12.41 15.81 -2.56
N ARG A 220 -11.28 16.20 -3.13
CA ARG A 220 -10.66 17.48 -2.88
C ARG A 220 -9.99 18.00 -4.15
N ASP A 221 -10.33 19.24 -4.53
CA ASP A 221 -9.73 19.94 -5.66
C ASP A 221 -9.80 19.15 -6.98
N GLY A 222 -10.90 18.43 -7.18
CA GLY A 222 -11.18 17.58 -8.35
C GLY A 222 -10.58 16.17 -8.27
N LEU A 223 -9.88 15.83 -7.19
CA LEU A 223 -9.23 14.53 -7.01
C LEU A 223 -10.01 13.68 -6.02
N VAL A 224 -10.33 12.44 -6.41
CA VAL A 224 -10.94 11.45 -5.51
C VAL A 224 -9.86 10.56 -4.94
N SER A 225 -9.97 10.25 -3.64
CA SER A 225 -9.15 9.25 -2.97
C SER A 225 -10.01 8.23 -2.24
N GLY A 226 -9.56 6.98 -2.24
CA GLY A 226 -10.11 5.89 -1.43
C GLY A 226 -9.18 5.57 -0.26
N ARG A 227 -9.73 5.48 0.96
CA ARG A 227 -9.02 4.99 2.15
C ARG A 227 -9.93 4.13 3.00
N PHE A 228 -9.56 2.88 3.23
CA PHE A 228 -10.35 1.98 4.06
C PHE A 228 -9.49 0.94 4.77
N VAL A 229 -9.79 0.74 6.06
CA VAL A 229 -9.32 -0.43 6.82
C VAL A 229 -10.48 -0.91 7.68
N ARG A 230 -11.04 -2.08 7.34
CA ARG A 230 -12.23 -2.62 8.00
C ARG A 230 -12.07 -2.74 9.52
N GLU A 231 -10.94 -3.31 9.95
CA GLU A 231 -10.68 -3.57 11.38
C GLU A 231 -10.73 -2.27 12.21
N TYR A 232 -10.31 -1.14 11.63
CA TYR A 232 -10.33 0.16 12.30
C TYR A 232 -11.76 0.66 12.52
N VAL A 233 -12.69 0.29 11.63
CA VAL A 233 -14.10 0.64 11.73
C VAL A 233 -14.84 -0.28 12.69
N GLU A 234 -14.56 -1.59 12.64
CA GLU A 234 -15.29 -2.60 13.42
C GLU A 234 -14.89 -2.63 14.90
N ILE A 235 -13.64 -2.30 15.25
CA ILE A 235 -13.19 -2.25 16.65
C ILE A 235 -13.68 -0.98 17.38
N ALA A 236 -13.93 0.12 16.65
CA ALA A 236 -14.40 1.36 17.27
C ALA A 236 -15.68 1.20 18.14
N PRO A 237 -16.77 0.55 17.68
CA PRO A 237 -17.95 0.30 18.52
C PRO A 237 -17.74 -0.68 19.68
N ASP A 238 -16.75 -1.57 19.59
CA ASP A 238 -16.41 -2.49 20.69
C ASP A 238 -15.78 -1.74 21.88
N GLU A 239 -14.96 -0.73 21.59
CA GLU A 239 -14.31 0.10 22.62
C GLU A 239 -15.14 1.30 23.08
N ASP A 240 -15.96 1.88 22.19
CA ASP A 240 -16.89 2.97 22.51
C ASP A 240 -18.31 2.63 22.05
N PRO A 241 -19.16 2.10 22.96
CA PRO A 241 -20.54 1.73 22.67
C PRO A 241 -21.46 2.88 22.25
N SER A 242 -21.01 4.14 22.35
CA SER A 242 -21.76 5.28 21.81
C SER A 242 -21.67 5.37 20.27
N ILE A 243 -20.69 4.69 19.68
CA ILE A 243 -20.53 4.54 18.24
C ILE A 243 -21.39 3.35 17.81
N VAL A 244 -22.33 3.60 16.90
CA VAL A 244 -23.24 2.57 16.39
C VAL A 244 -23.04 2.46 14.89
N LEU A 245 -22.74 1.25 14.41
CA LEU A 245 -22.85 0.88 13.01
C LEU A 245 -24.27 0.38 12.74
N THR A 246 -24.93 0.98 11.76
CA THR A 246 -26.28 0.61 11.33
C THR A 246 -26.25 -0.54 10.31
N ASP A 247 -27.40 -1.16 10.04
CA ASP A 247 -27.48 -2.19 8.99
C ASP A 247 -27.01 -1.69 7.62
N THR A 248 -27.31 -0.42 7.30
CA THR A 248 -26.84 0.23 6.06
C THR A 248 -25.34 0.50 6.07
N ASP A 249 -24.73 0.72 7.24
CA ASP A 249 -23.27 0.86 7.37
C ASP A 249 -22.58 -0.47 7.04
N HIS A 250 -23.09 -1.57 7.61
CA HIS A 250 -22.60 -2.92 7.30
C HIS A 250 -22.84 -3.30 5.83
N GLU A 251 -23.99 -2.92 5.25
CA GLU A 251 -24.26 -3.13 3.83
C GLU A 251 -23.27 -2.38 2.94
N ALA A 252 -22.96 -1.12 3.26
CA ALA A 252 -21.99 -0.31 2.51
C ALA A 252 -20.58 -0.91 2.57
N ILE A 253 -20.13 -1.37 3.75
CA ILE A 253 -18.84 -2.04 3.92
C ILE A 253 -18.80 -3.33 3.10
N ARG A 254 -19.85 -4.16 3.18
CA ARG A 254 -19.93 -5.41 2.42
C ARG A 254 -19.88 -5.18 0.91
N VAL A 255 -20.62 -4.19 0.39
CA VAL A 255 -20.60 -3.86 -1.05
C VAL A 255 -19.22 -3.35 -1.49
N LEU A 256 -18.55 -2.56 -0.65
CA LEU A 256 -17.16 -2.14 -0.91
C LEU A 256 -16.24 -3.36 -1.04
N GLU A 257 -16.27 -4.28 -0.09
CA GLU A 257 -15.44 -5.50 -0.10
C GLU A 257 -15.77 -6.41 -1.27
N GLU A 258 -17.06 -6.67 -1.54
CA GLU A 258 -17.50 -7.51 -2.67
C GLU A 258 -17.03 -6.92 -4.00
N THR A 259 -17.12 -5.60 -4.16
CA THR A 259 -16.67 -4.91 -5.38
C THR A 259 -15.15 -4.95 -5.50
N ALA A 260 -14.41 -4.65 -4.43
CA ALA A 260 -12.96 -4.67 -4.40
C ALA A 260 -12.36 -6.06 -4.64
N ASN A 261 -13.09 -7.13 -4.32
CA ASN A 261 -12.71 -8.52 -4.58
C ASN A 261 -13.30 -9.08 -5.89
N SER A 262 -13.98 -8.26 -6.70
CA SER A 262 -14.58 -8.72 -7.95
C SER A 262 -13.49 -9.25 -8.90
N PRO A 263 -13.63 -10.47 -9.47
CA PRO A 263 -12.66 -11.03 -10.42
C PRO A 263 -12.49 -10.20 -11.70
N GLY A 264 -13.42 -9.29 -12.00
CA GLY A 264 -13.31 -8.36 -13.11
C GLY A 264 -12.43 -7.15 -12.80
N LEU A 265 -12.17 -6.86 -11.52
CA LEU A 265 -11.40 -5.69 -11.07
C LEU A 265 -10.07 -6.07 -10.41
N ALA A 266 -10.06 -7.06 -9.54
CA ALA A 266 -8.91 -7.42 -8.70
C ALA A 266 -7.84 -8.21 -9.48
N LEU A 267 -6.60 -7.72 -9.44
CA LEU A 267 -5.40 -8.41 -9.91
C LEU A 267 -4.78 -9.19 -8.75
N ASP A 268 -4.65 -10.50 -8.93
CA ASP A 268 -4.00 -11.41 -7.98
C ASP A 268 -2.70 -11.96 -8.57
N PHE A 269 -1.60 -11.90 -7.81
CA PHE A 269 -0.34 -12.54 -8.17
C PHE A 269 0.53 -12.84 -6.96
N THR A 270 1.48 -13.75 -7.11
CA THR A 270 2.53 -13.98 -6.11
C THR A 270 3.82 -13.35 -6.60
N MET A 271 4.44 -12.53 -5.75
CA MET A 271 5.72 -11.90 -6.08
C MET A 271 6.87 -12.90 -6.10
N ALA A 272 7.70 -12.80 -7.13
CA ALA A 272 8.97 -13.50 -7.22
C ALA A 272 10.06 -12.78 -6.40
N ALA A 273 11.13 -13.52 -6.08
CA ALA A 273 12.28 -12.94 -5.42
C ALA A 273 12.90 -11.85 -6.31
N GLY A 274 13.18 -10.67 -5.74
CA GLY A 274 13.73 -9.53 -6.48
C GLY A 274 12.67 -8.62 -7.13
N GLU A 275 11.39 -8.88 -6.90
CA GLU A 275 10.31 -7.98 -7.30
C GLU A 275 9.91 -7.07 -6.13
N ALA A 276 9.66 -5.79 -6.42
CA ALA A 276 9.11 -4.83 -5.48
C ALA A 276 7.82 -4.23 -6.03
N VAL A 277 6.80 -4.09 -5.19
CA VAL A 277 5.61 -3.30 -5.53
C VAL A 277 5.77 -1.90 -4.95
N VAL A 278 5.34 -0.89 -5.71
CA VAL A 278 5.10 0.47 -5.23
C VAL A 278 3.65 0.81 -5.60
N ALA A 279 2.84 1.20 -4.62
CA ALA A 279 1.44 1.55 -4.84
C ALA A 279 1.06 2.86 -4.12
N ASN A 280 0.12 3.58 -4.72
CA ASN A 280 -0.45 4.81 -4.19
C ASN A 280 -1.68 4.47 -3.33
N ASN A 281 -1.56 4.68 -2.03
CA ASN A 281 -2.60 4.34 -1.05
C ASN A 281 -3.89 5.16 -1.23
N PHE A 282 -3.88 6.24 -2.02
CA PHE A 282 -5.09 7.01 -2.33
C PHE A 282 -5.90 6.42 -3.48
N THR A 283 -5.27 5.66 -4.38
CA THR A 283 -5.91 5.21 -5.65
C THR A 283 -5.91 3.70 -5.83
N VAL A 284 -5.23 2.95 -4.95
CA VAL A 284 -5.12 1.49 -5.00
C VAL A 284 -5.43 0.92 -3.61
N PHE A 285 -6.28 -0.11 -3.57
CA PHE A 285 -6.41 -0.98 -2.41
C PHE A 285 -5.58 -2.25 -2.63
N HIS A 286 -5.02 -2.78 -1.54
CA HIS A 286 -4.18 -3.98 -1.55
C HIS A 286 -4.52 -4.95 -0.43
N ALA A 287 -4.12 -6.22 -0.59
CA ALA A 287 -4.19 -7.27 0.42
C ALA A 287 -3.03 -8.27 0.29
#